data_AF-A0A3D9SUX3-F1
#
_entry.id   AF-A0A3D9SUX3-F1
#
_cell.length_a   1.000
_cell.length_b   1.000
_cell.length_c   1.000
_cell.angle_alpha   90.00
_cell.angle_beta   90.00
_cell.angle_gamma   90.00
#
_symmetry.space_group_name_H-M   'P 1'
#
loop_
_entity.id
_entity.type
_entity.pdbx_description
1 polymer ?
#
loop_
_entity_poly.entity_id
_entity_poly.type
_entity_poly.pdbx_seq_one_letter_code
_entity_poly.pdbx_strand_id
1 'polypeptide(L)'
;MPGAHSYDAGSEDFDDADGEPLSPEQVEELRRYEEEREAKRIRRDTRSWKAVGWVVAAALLVLLYDSSGALLTALDDDRPWAGHAATAGCATLGLLALLALALRAWRRR
;
A
#
# COMPACT_ATOMS: atom_id res chain seq x y z
N MET A 1 -3.35 -53.09 -2.48
CA MET A 1 -3.58 -53.07 -3.94
C MET A 1 -3.85 -51.62 -4.35
N PRO A 2 -2.83 -50.82 -4.68
CA PRO A 2 -3.00 -49.46 -5.19
C PRO A 2 -3.14 -49.51 -6.72
N GLY A 3 -4.26 -48.98 -7.23
CA GLY A 3 -4.53 -48.87 -8.67
C GLY A 3 -3.67 -47.77 -9.30
N ALA A 4 -2.86 -48.15 -10.29
CA ALA A 4 -2.08 -47.23 -11.10
C ALA A 4 -3.01 -46.50 -12.07
N HIS A 5 -3.32 -45.23 -11.79
CA HIS A 5 -3.90 -44.33 -12.78
C HIS A 5 -2.78 -43.89 -13.73
N SER A 6 -2.76 -44.47 -14.93
CA SER A 6 -1.96 -43.97 -16.04
C SER A 6 -2.56 -42.65 -16.50
N TYR A 7 -1.83 -41.55 -16.28
CA TYR A 7 -2.08 -40.29 -16.96
C TYR A 7 -1.72 -40.46 -18.42
N ASP A 8 -2.75 -40.57 -19.26
CA ASP A 8 -2.62 -40.39 -20.70
C ASP A 8 -2.41 -38.90 -20.94
N ALA A 9 -1.14 -38.51 -21.03
CA ALA A 9 -0.75 -37.17 -21.43
C ALA A 9 -1.07 -37.02 -22.91
N GLY A 10 -2.34 -36.70 -23.19
CA GLY A 10 -2.78 -36.22 -24.49
C GLY A 10 -1.87 -35.07 -24.89
N SER A 11 -0.97 -35.36 -25.82
CA SER A 11 -0.27 -34.39 -26.62
C SER A 11 -1.31 -33.68 -27.48
N GLU A 12 -2.00 -32.71 -26.89
CA GLU A 12 -2.79 -31.75 -27.65
C GLU A 12 -1.80 -30.98 -28.54
N ASP A 13 -1.98 -31.15 -29.85
CA ASP A 13 -1.32 -30.41 -30.91
C ASP A 13 -1.35 -28.91 -30.59
N PHE A 14 -0.20 -28.39 -30.13
CA PHE A 14 0.07 -26.96 -30.00
C PHE A 14 0.62 -26.41 -31.32
N ASP A 15 0.01 -26.78 -32.45
CA ASP A 15 0.48 -26.46 -33.81
C ASP A 15 -0.47 -25.48 -34.53
N ASP A 16 -1.07 -24.56 -33.78
CA ASP A 16 -1.79 -23.38 -34.30
C ASP A 16 -1.28 -22.13 -33.58
N ALA A 17 0.02 -21.84 -33.73
CA ALA A 17 0.61 -20.57 -33.34
C ALA A 17 0.64 -19.56 -34.50
N ASP A 18 -0.22 -19.75 -35.51
CA ASP A 18 -0.57 -18.76 -36.51
C ASP A 18 -1.58 -17.79 -35.90
N GLY A 19 -1.20 -17.12 -34.81
CA GLY A 19 -2.03 -16.11 -34.18
C GLY A 19 -2.34 -15.02 -35.20
N GLU A 20 -3.54 -15.05 -35.78
CA GLU A 20 -4.00 -13.97 -36.64
C GLU A 20 -3.77 -12.66 -35.91
N PRO A 21 -3.08 -11.68 -36.54
CA PRO A 21 -2.84 -10.40 -35.91
C PRO A 21 -4.20 -9.81 -35.54
N LEU A 22 -4.41 -9.62 -34.23
CA LEU A 22 -5.63 -9.08 -33.66
C LEU A 22 -6.10 -7.89 -34.50
N SER A 23 -7.35 -7.93 -34.93
CA SER A 23 -7.90 -6.83 -35.72
C SER A 23 -7.79 -5.53 -34.92
N PRO A 24 -7.60 -4.37 -35.57
CA PRO A 24 -7.52 -3.10 -34.86
C PRO A 24 -8.76 -2.84 -33.97
N GLU A 25 -9.93 -3.37 -34.34
CA GLU A 25 -11.14 -3.34 -33.51
C GLU A 25 -11.01 -4.22 -32.25
N GLN A 26 -10.43 -5.42 -32.35
CA GLN A 26 -10.16 -6.29 -31.21
C GLN A 26 -9.12 -5.68 -30.26
N VAL A 27 -8.10 -5.00 -30.78
CA VAL A 27 -7.11 -4.27 -29.97
C VAL A 27 -7.77 -3.10 -29.23
N GLU A 28 -8.68 -2.37 -29.88
CA GLU A 28 -9.38 -1.24 -29.28
C GLU A 28 -10.40 -1.69 -28.21
N GLU A 29 -11.09 -2.81 -28.42
CA GLU A 29 -11.94 -3.44 -27.39
C GLU A 29 -11.13 -3.94 -26.19
N LEU A 30 -10.01 -4.63 -26.42
CA LEU A 30 -9.11 -5.09 -25.35
C LEU A 30 -8.60 -3.91 -24.51
N ARG A 31 -8.20 -2.82 -25.17
CA ARG A 31 -7.73 -1.62 -24.48
C ARG A 31 -8.84 -0.98 -23.62
N ARG A 32 -10.08 -0.98 -24.11
CA ARG A 32 -11.25 -0.54 -23.33
C ARG A 32 -11.48 -1.40 -22.08
N TYR A 33 -11.36 -2.72 -22.21
CA TYR A 33 -11.48 -3.64 -21.08
C TYR A 33 -10.32 -3.51 -20.08
N GLU A 34 -9.11 -3.22 -20.54
CA GLU A 34 -7.97 -2.92 -19.68
C GLU A 34 -8.17 -1.60 -18.93
N GLU A 35 -8.57 -0.53 -19.62
CA GLU A 35 -8.88 0.78 -19.00
C GLU A 35 -9.98 0.66 -17.94
N GLU A 36 -11.03 -0.13 -18.18
CA GLU A 36 -12.07 -0.42 -17.18
C GLU A 36 -11.55 -1.22 -15.97
N ARG A 37 -10.62 -2.15 -16.19
CA ARG A 37 -9.99 -2.93 -15.10
C ARG A 37 -9.05 -2.07 -14.27
N GLU A 38 -8.28 -1.19 -14.89
CA GLU A 38 -7.38 -0.25 -14.23
C GLU A 38 -8.17 0.79 -13.40
N ALA A 39 -9.24 1.34 -13.96
CA ALA A 39 -10.11 2.29 -13.25
C ALA A 39 -10.71 1.68 -11.97
N LYS A 40 -11.06 0.39 -11.99
CA LYS A 40 -11.55 -0.34 -10.80
C LYS A 40 -10.45 -0.56 -9.76
N ARG A 41 -9.19 -0.79 -10.16
CA ARG A 41 -8.04 -0.94 -9.24
C ARG A 41 -7.70 0.37 -8.54
N ILE A 42 -7.62 1.48 -9.28
CA ILE A 42 -7.28 2.82 -8.74
C ILE A 42 -8.26 3.27 -7.65
N ARG A 43 -9.56 2.99 -7.81
CA ARG A 43 -10.59 3.32 -6.80
C ARG A 43 -10.44 2.52 -5.51
N ARG A 44 -9.96 1.28 -5.59
CA ARG A 44 -9.74 0.44 -4.41
C ARG A 44 -8.52 0.93 -3.64
N ASP A 45 -7.45 1.23 -4.36
CA ASP A 45 -6.18 1.67 -3.76
C ASP A 45 -6.35 2.98 -2.98
N THR A 46 -7.10 3.95 -3.51
CA THR A 46 -7.32 5.23 -2.79
C THR A 46 -8.02 5.08 -1.44
N ARG A 47 -8.87 4.07 -1.22
CA ARG A 47 -9.43 3.78 0.12
C ARG A 47 -8.41 3.09 1.02
N SER A 48 -7.64 2.14 0.46
CA SER A 48 -6.57 1.44 1.16
C SER A 48 -5.53 2.43 1.71
N TRP A 49 -5.09 3.38 0.90
CA TRP A 49 -4.11 4.40 1.27
C TRP A 49 -4.60 5.31 2.41
N LYS A 50 -5.90 5.63 2.45
CA LYS A 50 -6.48 6.38 3.57
C LYS A 50 -6.46 5.57 4.86
N ALA A 51 -6.82 4.29 4.81
CA ALA A 51 -6.79 3.42 5.98
C ALA A 51 -5.36 3.27 6.52
N VAL A 52 -4.39 3.02 5.63
CA VAL A 52 -2.97 2.96 5.99
C VAL A 52 -2.51 4.28 6.61
N GLY A 53 -2.87 5.43 6.03
CA GLY A 53 -2.54 6.74 6.58
C GLY A 53 -3.08 6.95 8.00
N TRP A 54 -4.31 6.51 8.29
CA TRP A 54 -4.89 6.55 9.64
C TRP A 54 -4.17 5.63 10.62
N VAL A 55 -3.81 4.42 10.21
CA VAL A 55 -3.06 3.46 11.05
C VAL A 55 -1.69 4.02 11.40
N VAL A 56 -0.97 4.59 10.42
CA VAL A 56 0.34 5.23 10.64
C VAL A 56 0.18 6.44 11.58
N ALA A 57 -0.83 7.28 11.39
CA ALA A 57 -1.08 8.42 12.26
C ALA A 57 -1.36 7.98 13.71
N ALA A 58 -2.17 6.94 13.91
CA ALA A 58 -2.45 6.38 15.23
C ALA A 58 -1.19 5.82 15.89
N ALA A 59 -0.36 5.07 15.15
CA ALA A 59 0.90 4.54 15.65
C ALA A 59 1.88 5.65 16.07
N LEU A 60 2.00 6.72 15.25
CA LEU A 60 2.82 7.88 15.59
C LEU A 60 2.30 8.62 16.82
N LEU A 61 0.98 8.71 17.00
CA LEU A 61 0.39 9.35 18.17
C LEU A 61 0.71 8.58 19.46
N VAL A 62 0.59 7.24 19.42
CA VAL A 62 0.95 6.37 20.56
C VAL A 62 2.44 6.50 20.87
N LEU A 63 3.29 6.43 19.84
CA LEU A 63 4.74 6.59 20.00
C LEU A 63 5.09 7.96 20.59
N LEU A 64 4.42 9.03 20.15
CA LEU A 64 4.61 10.37 20.66
C LEU A 64 4.18 10.48 22.13
N TYR A 65 3.03 9.90 22.49
CA TYR A 65 2.54 9.88 23.87
C TYR A 65 3.50 9.16 24.82
N ASP A 66 4.00 7.98 24.43
CA ASP A 66 4.95 7.22 25.23
C ASP A 66 6.32 7.93 25.35
N SER A 67 6.85 8.43 24.23
CA SER A 67 8.16 9.11 24.20
C SER A 67 8.13 10.44 24.94
N SER A 68 7.01 11.17 24.91
CA SER A 68 6.86 12.44 25.64
C SER A 68 6.76 12.22 27.14
N GLY A 69 6.10 11.15 27.60
CA GLY A 69 6.13 10.74 29.01
C GLY A 69 7.56 10.45 29.49
N ALA A 70 8.29 9.60 28.75
CA ALA A 70 9.68 9.26 29.07
C ALA A 70 10.61 10.49 29.04
N LEU A 71 10.39 11.42 28.11
CA LEU A 71 11.14 12.66 28.01
C LEU A 71 10.92 13.56 29.23
N LEU A 72 9.67 13.73 29.67
CA LEU A 72 9.33 14.53 30.86
C LEU A 72 9.95 13.92 32.12
N THR A 73 9.92 12.59 32.27
CA THR A 73 10.56 11.91 33.40
C THR A 73 12.09 12.05 33.35
N ALA A 74 12.71 11.94 32.17
CA ALA A 74 14.17 12.07 32.04
C ALA A 74 14.68 13.50 32.34
N LEU A 75 13.86 14.52 32.04
CA LEU A 75 14.16 15.92 32.38
C LEU A 75 14.12 16.17 33.89
N ASP A 76 13.21 15.50 34.61
CA ASP A 76 13.09 15.63 36.07
C ASP A 76 14.23 14.90 36.81
N ASP A 77 14.67 13.75 36.27
CA ASP A 77 15.71 12.90 36.84
C ASP A 77 17.16 13.29 36.44
N ASP A 78 17.36 14.37 35.68
CA ASP A 78 18.66 14.80 35.11
C ASP A 78 19.38 13.67 34.32
N ARG A 79 18.59 12.79 33.69
CA ARG A 79 19.05 11.62 32.91
C ARG A 79 19.28 12.00 31.44
N PRO A 80 20.08 11.22 30.68
CA PRO A 80 20.27 11.45 29.26
C PRO A 80 18.94 11.32 28.48
N TRP A 81 18.38 12.48 28.12
CA TRP A 81 17.06 12.62 27.50
C TRP A 81 17.07 12.67 25.96
N ALA A 82 18.26 12.76 25.35
CA ALA A 82 18.41 12.99 23.90
C ALA A 82 17.74 11.92 23.02
N GLY A 83 17.76 10.65 23.44
CA GLY A 83 17.10 9.56 22.71
C GLY A 83 15.57 9.68 22.68
N HIS A 84 14.98 10.10 23.80
CA HIS A 84 13.53 10.32 23.92
C HIS A 84 13.08 11.58 23.17
N ALA A 85 13.91 12.64 23.17
CA ALA A 85 13.64 13.84 22.40
C ALA A 85 13.71 13.59 20.88
N ALA A 86 14.68 12.81 20.41
CA ALA A 86 14.80 12.48 19.00
C ALA A 86 13.60 11.67 18.49
N THR A 87 13.16 10.67 19.26
CA THR A 87 11.99 9.82 18.92
C THR A 87 10.69 10.63 18.93
N ALA A 88 10.45 11.44 19.97
CA ALA A 88 9.31 12.36 20.02
C ALA A 88 9.34 13.36 18.85
N GLY A 89 10.50 13.94 18.53
CA GLY A 89 10.69 14.85 17.41
C GLY A 89 10.34 14.21 16.06
N CYS A 90 10.88 13.02 15.78
CA CYS A 90 10.57 12.25 14.57
C CYS A 90 9.07 11.95 14.46
N ALA A 91 8.43 11.51 15.56
CA ALA A 91 6.99 11.23 15.57
C ALA A 91 6.16 12.48 15.27
N THR A 92 6.52 13.61 15.87
CA THR A 92 5.84 14.91 15.68
C THR A 92 5.97 15.39 14.23
N LEU A 93 7.16 15.30 13.65
CA LEU A 93 7.41 15.65 12.25
C LEU A 93 6.63 14.74 11.29
N GLY A 94 6.57 13.44 11.57
CA GLY A 94 5.76 12.50 10.80
C GLY A 94 4.27 12.85 10.80
N LEU A 95 3.72 13.19 11.96
CA LEU A 95 2.33 13.65 12.12
C LEU A 95 2.08 14.96 11.35
N LEU A 96 2.98 15.95 11.46
CA LEU A 96 2.87 17.21 10.72
C LEU A 96 2.91 17.00 9.21
N ALA A 97 3.77 16.11 8.72
CA ALA A 97 3.83 15.77 7.29
C ALA A 97 2.52 15.13 6.82
N LEU A 98 1.97 14.17 7.58
CA LEU A 98 0.67 13.56 7.26
C LEU A 98 -0.47 14.59 7.25
N LEU A 99 -0.49 15.50 8.24
CA LEU A 99 -1.48 16.57 8.31
C LEU A 99 -1.35 17.53 7.10
N ALA A 100 -0.13 17.92 6.74
CA ALA A 100 0.11 18.77 5.58
C ALA A 100 -0.33 18.09 4.27
N LEU A 101 -0.08 16.79 4.12
CA LEU A 101 -0.55 16.00 2.98
C LEU A 101 -2.07 15.90 2.94
N ALA A 102 -2.73 15.67 4.08
CA ALA A 102 -4.19 15.64 4.18
C ALA A 102 -4.81 17.00 3.81
N LEU A 103 -4.26 18.10 4.33
CA LEU A 103 -4.70 19.46 3.98
C LEU A 103 -4.46 19.77 2.50
N ARG A 104 -3.31 19.38 1.95
CA ARG A 104 -3.02 19.56 0.51
C ARG A 104 -3.99 18.76 -0.36
N ALA A 105 -4.32 17.52 0.04
CA ALA A 105 -5.28 16.70 -0.67
C ALA A 105 -6.70 17.29 -0.59
N TRP A 106 -7.07 17.90 0.53
CA TRP A 106 -8.34 18.59 0.68
C TRP A 106 -8.42 19.86 -0.17
N ARG A 107 -7.37 20.69 -0.20
CA ARG A 107 -7.31 21.90 -1.03
C ARG A 107 -7.33 21.64 -2.55
N ARG A 108 -7.02 20.42 -2.97
CA ARG A 108 -7.03 20.00 -4.39
C ARG A 108 -8.35 19.37 -4.83
N ARG A 109 -9.29 19.17 -3.90
CA ARG A 109 -10.66 18.75 -4.18
C ARG A 109 -11.56 19.96 -4.25
#